data_AF-A0A7Z9G831-F1
#
_entry.id   AF-A0A7Z9G831-F1
#
_cell.length_a   1.000
_cell.length_b   1.000
_cell.length_c   1.000
_cell.angle_alpha   90.00
_cell.angle_beta   90.00
_cell.angle_gamma   90.00
#
_symmetry.space_group_name_H-M   'P 1'
#
loop_
_entity.id
_entity.type
_entity.pdbx_description
1 polymer ?
#
loop_
_entity_poly.entity_id
_entity_poly.type
_entity_poly.pdbx_seq_one_letter_code
_entity_poly.pdbx_strand_id
1 'polypeptide(L)'
;MADVDASGVIIGKNGFVIPLLRSDLAEGTEEAVDTDVNYSVSSQSAGQYATQSGRGFLAVQSMMTAENQATYAYVLGLGGQIKIALPVAKTSVANGPVALPYPKTLVSGDSVRMMSNTATDRQVALTVATKQGTYAIFQNTPTGAGEFELTHAVTGQSLGQSLDGQVISHAFVSADGQNNIISGGGIYILNGTGSVVGAASAMDSQLGAVSWSRVNIPIGLSFQAVVRTDA
;
A
#
# COMPACT_ATOMS: atom_id res chain seq x y z
N MET A 1 14.40 16.66 4.51
CA MET A 1 13.20 16.00 4.00
C MET A 1 12.33 17.10 3.46
N ALA A 2 11.88 16.99 2.21
CA ALA A 2 10.94 17.95 1.64
C ALA A 2 9.52 17.53 2.00
N ASP A 3 8.60 18.49 1.92
CA ASP A 3 7.18 18.20 1.95
C ASP A 3 6.71 18.08 0.50
N VAL A 4 5.81 17.13 0.23
CA VAL A 4 5.23 16.90 -1.08
C VAL A 4 3.72 16.88 -1.02
N ASP A 5 3.07 17.24 -2.11
CA ASP A 5 1.63 17.08 -2.23
C ASP A 5 1.28 15.60 -2.44
N ALA A 6 0.42 15.08 -1.57
CA ALA A 6 -0.22 13.79 -1.69
C ALA A 6 -1.72 13.97 -1.88
N SER A 7 -2.29 13.32 -2.90
CA SER A 7 -3.70 13.42 -3.24
C SER A 7 -4.26 12.07 -3.65
N GLY A 8 -5.57 11.95 -3.68
CA GLY A 8 -6.18 10.72 -4.17
C GLY A 8 -7.68 10.70 -4.07
N VAL A 9 -8.23 9.54 -4.42
CA VAL A 9 -9.67 9.30 -4.40
C VAL A 9 -9.97 7.90 -3.92
N ILE A 10 -11.06 7.78 -3.16
CA ILE A 10 -11.72 6.50 -2.89
C ILE A 10 -13.14 6.58 -3.45
N ILE A 11 -13.50 5.62 -4.30
CA ILE A 11 -14.80 5.57 -4.96
C ILE A 11 -15.62 4.45 -4.34
N GLY A 12 -16.84 4.80 -3.92
CA GLY A 12 -17.81 3.89 -3.38
C GLY A 12 -18.63 3.20 -4.47
N LYS A 13 -19.22 2.04 -4.16
CA LYS A 13 -20.07 1.26 -5.08
C LYS A 13 -21.19 2.09 -5.74
N ASN A 14 -21.70 3.10 -5.04
CA ASN A 14 -22.81 3.94 -5.50
C ASN A 14 -22.33 5.21 -6.24
N GLY A 15 -21.05 5.29 -6.60
CA GLY A 15 -20.46 6.45 -7.28
C GLY A 15 -20.15 7.65 -6.37
N PHE A 16 -20.43 7.56 -5.06
CA PHE A 16 -19.96 8.57 -4.09
C PHE A 16 -18.43 8.52 -4.05
N VAL A 17 -17.79 9.69 -3.96
CA VAL A 17 -16.33 9.82 -4.01
C VAL A 17 -15.85 10.54 -2.76
N ILE A 18 -14.77 10.04 -2.18
CA ILE A 18 -14.02 10.69 -1.10
C ILE A 18 -12.77 11.31 -1.72
N PRO A 19 -12.71 12.64 -1.88
CA PRO A 19 -11.51 13.32 -2.33
C PRO A 19 -10.53 13.45 -1.16
N LEU A 20 -9.25 13.15 -1.38
CA LEU A 20 -8.19 13.15 -0.38
C LEU A 20 -7.08 14.11 -0.80
N LEU A 21 -6.57 14.88 0.15
CA LEU A 21 -5.46 15.79 -0.06
C LEU A 21 -4.66 15.99 1.23
N ARG A 22 -3.35 16.00 1.08
CA ARG A 22 -2.39 16.50 2.05
C ARG A 22 -1.30 17.26 1.30
N SER A 23 -1.20 18.57 1.53
CA SER A 23 -0.26 19.44 0.80
C SER A 23 1.11 19.57 1.47
N ASP A 24 1.33 18.79 2.52
CA ASP A 24 2.51 18.85 3.39
C ASP A 24 2.88 17.45 3.89
N LEU A 25 2.85 16.44 3.00
CA LEU A 25 3.28 15.09 3.35
C LEU A 25 4.81 15.08 3.44
N ALA A 26 5.34 14.81 4.63
CA ALA A 26 6.78 14.68 4.81
C ALA A 26 7.29 13.39 4.13
N GLU A 27 8.21 13.53 3.17
CA GLU A 27 8.81 12.37 2.50
C GLU A 27 9.52 11.44 3.51
N GLY A 28 9.50 10.13 3.25
CA GLY A 28 10.14 9.12 4.09
C GLY A 28 9.42 8.86 5.42
N THR A 29 8.27 9.48 5.64
CA THR A 29 7.43 9.27 6.83
C THR A 29 6.02 8.89 6.43
N GLU A 30 5.42 7.97 7.18
CA GLU A 30 4.02 7.63 7.02
C GLU A 30 3.13 8.61 7.80
N GLU A 31 2.18 9.27 7.14
CA GLU A 31 1.29 10.21 7.78
C GLU A 31 -0.17 10.05 7.36
N ALA A 32 -1.09 10.70 8.09
CA ALA A 32 -2.51 10.71 7.73
C ALA A 32 -2.77 11.58 6.50
N VAL A 33 -3.69 11.16 5.64
CA VAL A 33 -4.25 11.98 4.56
C VAL A 33 -5.75 12.13 4.80
N ASP A 34 -6.22 13.37 4.90
CA ASP A 34 -7.61 13.70 5.18
C ASP A 34 -8.34 14.17 3.91
N THR A 35 -9.63 14.46 4.04
CA THR A 35 -10.43 14.94 2.92
C THR A 35 -10.02 16.34 2.47
N ASP A 36 -10.01 16.54 1.15
CA ASP A 36 -9.72 17.84 0.55
C ASP A 36 -10.82 18.86 0.88
N VAL A 37 -10.45 19.89 1.66
CA VAL A 37 -11.34 20.95 2.13
C VAL A 37 -12.01 21.74 1.01
N ASN A 38 -11.41 21.78 -0.18
CA ASN A 38 -12.02 22.41 -1.35
C ASN A 38 -13.28 21.68 -1.81
N TYR A 39 -13.45 20.41 -1.42
CA TYR A 39 -14.57 19.55 -1.79
C TYR A 39 -15.33 18.95 -0.58
N SER A 40 -14.80 19.08 0.65
CA SER A 40 -15.38 18.48 1.86
C SER A 40 -15.86 19.47 2.92
N VAL A 41 -15.84 20.80 2.66
CA VAL A 41 -16.18 21.91 3.59
C VAL A 41 -15.22 22.04 4.78
N SER A 42 -14.73 20.93 5.33
CA SER A 42 -13.73 20.86 6.40
C SER A 42 -12.85 19.61 6.24
N SER A 43 -11.63 19.65 6.78
CA SER A 43 -10.75 18.48 6.83
C SER A 43 -11.29 17.47 7.83
N GLN A 44 -11.40 16.22 7.41
CA GLN A 44 -11.84 15.11 8.25
C GLN A 44 -11.33 13.78 7.70
N SER A 45 -11.30 12.76 8.54
CA SER A 45 -10.87 11.43 8.11
C SER A 45 -11.82 10.84 7.07
N ALA A 46 -11.28 9.99 6.19
CA ALA A 46 -12.07 9.31 5.16
C ALA A 46 -13.26 8.54 5.74
N GLY A 47 -13.10 7.89 6.89
CA GLY A 47 -14.16 7.16 7.58
C GLY A 47 -15.29 8.05 8.10
N GLN A 48 -14.95 9.24 8.62
CA GLN A 48 -15.92 10.22 9.07
C GLN A 48 -16.72 10.78 7.89
N TYR A 49 -16.05 11.17 6.80
CA TYR A 49 -16.69 11.65 5.58
C TYR A 49 -17.63 10.58 4.97
N ALA A 50 -17.16 9.33 4.91
CA ALA A 50 -17.94 8.17 4.49
C ALA A 50 -19.22 7.96 5.31
N THR A 51 -19.15 8.16 6.63
CA THR A 51 -20.30 7.97 7.52
C THR A 51 -21.34 9.07 7.34
N GLN A 52 -20.89 10.32 7.19
CA GLN A 52 -21.76 11.47 6.97
C GLN A 52 -22.55 11.39 5.65
N SER A 53 -22.07 10.63 4.67
CA SER A 53 -22.80 10.36 3.44
C SER A 53 -24.13 9.61 3.66
N GLY A 54 -24.33 9.02 4.85
CA GLY A 54 -25.57 8.36 5.27
C GLY A 54 -25.91 7.08 4.54
N ARG A 55 -25.01 6.55 3.69
CA ARG A 55 -25.32 5.49 2.70
C ARG A 55 -24.52 4.20 2.84
N GLY A 56 -23.73 4.03 3.91
CA GLY A 56 -22.84 2.87 4.06
C GLY A 56 -21.83 2.81 2.90
N PHE A 57 -20.73 3.55 3.04
CA PHE A 57 -19.77 3.71 1.96
C PHE A 57 -18.94 2.44 1.75
N LEU A 58 -19.30 1.63 0.75
CA LEU A 58 -18.51 0.46 0.33
C LEU A 58 -17.45 0.88 -0.69
N ALA A 59 -16.19 0.98 -0.27
CA ALA A 59 -15.07 1.35 -1.14
C ALA A 59 -14.79 0.23 -2.18
N VAL A 60 -14.83 0.56 -3.46
CA VAL A 60 -14.65 -0.41 -4.58
C VAL A 60 -13.48 -0.08 -5.50
N GLN A 61 -13.08 1.19 -5.59
CA GLN A 61 -11.91 1.61 -6.36
C GLN A 61 -11.17 2.70 -5.59
N SER A 62 -9.86 2.81 -5.85
CA SER A 62 -9.06 3.90 -5.30
C SER A 62 -7.81 4.16 -6.12
N MET A 63 -7.23 5.34 -5.92
CA MET A 63 -5.87 5.67 -6.33
C MET A 63 -5.35 6.74 -5.37
N MET A 64 -4.12 6.56 -4.90
CA MET A 64 -3.38 7.58 -4.17
C MET A 64 -2.16 7.99 -5.01
N THR A 65 -1.81 9.26 -4.96
CA THR A 65 -0.66 9.81 -5.67
C THR A 65 0.12 10.77 -4.81
N ALA A 66 1.42 10.84 -5.02
CA ALA A 66 2.28 11.90 -4.49
C ALA A 66 3.09 12.52 -5.63
N GLU A 67 3.54 13.77 -5.49
CA GLU A 67 4.35 14.45 -6.51
C GLU A 67 5.64 13.70 -6.85
N ASN A 68 6.14 12.95 -5.87
CA ASN A 68 7.33 12.13 -5.96
C ASN A 68 6.95 10.63 -6.05
N GLN A 69 7.76 9.77 -5.44
CA GLN A 69 7.51 8.34 -5.36
C GLN A 69 6.49 8.02 -4.26
N ALA A 70 5.24 7.73 -4.64
CA ALA A 70 4.28 7.15 -3.72
C ALA A 70 4.61 5.67 -3.49
N THR A 71 4.91 5.29 -2.24
CA THR A 71 5.39 3.94 -1.90
C THR A 71 4.24 3.03 -1.57
N TYR A 72 3.42 3.43 -0.62
CA TYR A 72 2.22 2.69 -0.28
C TYR A 72 1.20 3.62 0.38
N ALA A 73 -0.07 3.25 0.29
CA ALA A 73 -1.15 3.92 0.99
C ALA A 73 -2.19 2.89 1.43
N TYR A 74 -2.88 3.18 2.52
CA TYR A 74 -3.86 2.26 3.07
C TYR A 74 -4.88 2.98 3.95
N VAL A 75 -6.01 2.31 4.19
CA VAL A 75 -6.98 2.70 5.22
C VAL A 75 -6.65 1.93 6.49
N LEU A 76 -6.27 2.64 7.55
CA LEU A 76 -6.15 2.10 8.89
C LEU A 76 -7.54 2.07 9.53
N GLY A 77 -8.00 0.88 9.90
CA GLY A 77 -9.26 0.72 10.62
C GLY A 77 -9.12 0.95 12.12
N LEU A 78 -10.26 1.17 12.80
CA LEU A 78 -10.35 1.33 14.27
C LEU A 78 -9.61 0.28 15.10
N GLY A 79 -9.48 -0.95 14.58
CA GLY A 79 -8.77 -2.04 15.25
C GLY A 79 -7.24 -2.00 15.13
N GLY A 80 -6.66 -0.92 14.58
CA GLY A 80 -5.21 -0.80 14.38
C GLY A 80 -4.67 -1.70 13.26
N GLN A 81 -5.55 -2.20 12.38
CA GLN A 81 -5.19 -3.09 11.27
C GLN A 81 -5.44 -2.40 9.94
N ILE A 82 -4.66 -2.79 8.92
CA ILE A 82 -4.89 -2.36 7.55
C ILE A 82 -6.23 -2.94 7.08
N LYS A 83 -7.21 -2.05 6.89
CA LYS A 83 -8.56 -2.41 6.46
C LYS A 83 -8.63 -2.59 4.95
N ILE A 84 -7.95 -1.71 4.21
CA ILE A 84 -7.84 -1.70 2.75
C ILE A 84 -6.44 -1.19 2.41
N ALA A 85 -5.71 -1.84 1.51
CA ALA A 85 -4.54 -1.23 0.89
C ALA A 85 -4.94 -0.55 -0.44
N LEU A 86 -4.37 0.61 -0.72
CA LEU A 86 -4.75 1.47 -1.84
C LEU A 86 -3.64 1.45 -2.91
N PRO A 87 -3.98 1.30 -4.20
CA PRO A 87 -3.04 1.48 -5.31
C PRO A 87 -2.40 2.87 -5.29
N VAL A 88 -1.14 2.95 -5.72
CA VAL A 88 -0.33 4.16 -5.67
C VAL A 88 0.34 4.48 -7.01
N ALA A 89 0.60 5.76 -7.26
CA ALA A 89 1.42 6.22 -8.38
C ALA A 89 2.05 7.59 -8.07
N LYS A 90 2.96 8.06 -8.91
CA LYS A 90 3.30 9.48 -8.97
C LYS A 90 2.13 10.29 -9.55
N THR A 91 1.98 11.54 -9.10
CA THR A 91 1.03 12.49 -9.66
C THR A 91 1.20 12.60 -11.18
N SER A 92 0.09 12.60 -11.92
CA SER A 92 0.03 12.61 -13.39
C SER A 92 0.57 11.36 -14.11
N VAL A 93 0.93 10.29 -13.38
CA VAL A 93 1.38 9.01 -13.96
C VAL A 93 0.28 7.93 -13.89
N ALA A 94 -0.70 8.08 -13.01
CA ALA A 94 -1.80 7.12 -12.87
C ALA A 94 -2.76 7.11 -14.08
N ASN A 95 -3.20 5.92 -14.48
CA ASN A 95 -4.22 5.71 -15.52
C ASN A 95 -5.66 5.61 -14.94
N GLY A 96 -5.91 6.31 -13.82
CA GLY A 96 -7.20 6.37 -13.13
C GLY A 96 -7.38 5.38 -11.97
N PRO A 97 -8.51 5.44 -11.24
CA PRO A 97 -8.80 4.62 -10.07
C PRO A 97 -8.85 3.12 -10.36
N VAL A 98 -8.15 2.33 -9.55
CA VAL A 98 -8.01 0.89 -9.72
C VAL A 98 -8.99 0.16 -8.80
N ALA A 99 -9.57 -0.94 -9.29
CA ALA A 99 -10.48 -1.78 -8.52
C ALA A 99 -9.78 -2.46 -7.34
N LEU A 100 -10.43 -2.41 -6.18
CA LEU A 100 -9.99 -3.09 -4.96
C LEU A 100 -10.35 -4.58 -5.02
N PRO A 101 -9.43 -5.51 -4.72
CA PRO A 101 -9.69 -6.94 -4.76
C PRO A 101 -10.87 -7.38 -3.89
N TYR A 102 -10.97 -6.78 -2.70
CA TYR A 102 -12.01 -7.03 -1.71
C TYR A 102 -12.53 -5.70 -1.16
N PRO A 103 -13.69 -5.21 -1.66
CA PRO A 103 -14.34 -4.02 -1.15
C PRO A 103 -14.62 -4.08 0.35
N LYS A 104 -14.46 -2.96 1.06
CA LYS A 104 -14.78 -2.84 2.50
C LYS A 104 -15.56 -1.55 2.77
N THR A 105 -16.46 -1.63 3.75
CA THR A 105 -17.23 -0.47 4.20
C THR A 105 -16.36 0.43 5.06
N LEU A 106 -16.28 1.71 4.71
CA LEU A 106 -15.64 2.72 5.54
C LEU A 106 -16.62 3.25 6.59
N VAL A 107 -16.12 3.43 7.80
CA VAL A 107 -16.87 3.90 8.97
C VAL A 107 -16.04 4.91 9.74
N SER A 108 -16.70 5.74 10.56
CA SER A 108 -16.02 6.71 11.42
C SER A 108 -14.93 6.03 12.25
N GLY A 109 -13.76 6.65 12.33
CA GLY A 109 -12.55 6.09 12.93
C GLY A 109 -11.59 5.42 11.94
N ASP A 110 -12.02 5.15 10.70
CA ASP A 110 -11.09 4.77 9.63
C ASP A 110 -10.31 6.01 9.13
N SER A 111 -9.00 5.89 9.02
CA SER A 111 -8.11 6.96 8.52
C SER A 111 -7.27 6.48 7.33
N VAL A 112 -7.01 7.35 6.36
CA VAL A 112 -6.08 7.02 5.27
C VAL A 112 -4.66 7.38 5.74
N ARG A 113 -3.72 6.48 5.48
CA ARG A 113 -2.29 6.63 5.75
C ARG A 113 -1.53 6.46 4.45
N MET A 114 -0.49 7.26 4.28
CA MET A 114 0.34 7.23 3.07
C MET A 114 1.79 7.49 3.43
N MET A 115 2.69 6.86 2.69
CA MET A 115 4.12 7.12 2.70
C MET A 115 4.59 7.41 1.28
N SER A 116 5.35 8.49 1.12
CA SER A 116 6.16 8.74 -0.06
C SER A 116 7.64 8.55 0.25
N ASN A 117 8.46 8.20 -0.73
CA ASN A 117 9.90 8.06 -0.56
C ASN A 117 10.63 9.37 -0.82
N THR A 118 11.74 9.58 -0.13
CA THR A 118 12.71 10.60 -0.54
C THR A 118 13.42 10.16 -1.83
N ALA A 119 13.99 11.11 -2.58
CA ALA A 119 14.64 10.83 -3.88
C ALA A 119 15.84 9.86 -3.85
N THR A 120 16.39 9.56 -2.66
CA THR A 120 17.52 8.63 -2.47
C THR A 120 17.12 7.40 -1.67
N ASP A 121 15.87 7.33 -1.22
CA ASP A 121 15.41 6.23 -0.37
C ASP A 121 15.11 5.00 -1.23
N ARG A 122 15.66 3.86 -0.80
CA ARG A 122 15.54 2.56 -1.47
C ARG A 122 14.44 1.73 -0.84
N GLN A 123 13.39 2.37 -0.35
CA GLN A 123 12.27 1.71 0.27
C GLN A 123 11.53 0.83 -0.74
N VAL A 124 11.27 -0.42 -0.34
CA VAL A 124 10.46 -1.41 -1.06
C VAL A 124 9.21 -1.70 -0.24
N ALA A 125 8.04 -1.83 -0.87
CA ALA A 125 6.84 -2.31 -0.20
C ALA A 125 6.10 -3.38 -1.01
N LEU A 126 5.85 -4.52 -0.37
CA LEU A 126 4.94 -5.56 -0.81
C LEU A 126 3.55 -5.28 -0.25
N THR A 127 2.60 -4.99 -1.14
CA THR A 127 1.20 -4.85 -0.77
C THR A 127 0.41 -6.08 -1.22
N VAL A 128 -0.37 -6.67 -0.32
CA VAL A 128 -1.09 -7.93 -0.57
C VAL A 128 -2.54 -7.88 -0.14
N ALA A 129 -3.35 -8.69 -0.81
CA ALA A 129 -4.68 -9.06 -0.38
C ALA A 129 -4.83 -10.59 -0.40
N THR A 130 -5.47 -11.15 0.63
CA THR A 130 -5.66 -12.62 0.77
C THR A 130 -7.04 -13.06 0.32
N LYS A 131 -7.22 -14.37 0.05
CA LYS A 131 -8.54 -14.95 -0.28
C LYS A 131 -9.60 -14.71 0.80
N GLN A 132 -9.18 -14.49 2.05
CA GLN A 132 -10.02 -14.13 3.18
C GLN A 132 -10.42 -12.65 3.19
N GLY A 133 -9.91 -11.84 2.24
CA GLY A 133 -10.16 -10.42 2.17
C GLY A 133 -9.39 -9.60 3.21
N THR A 134 -8.28 -10.13 3.72
CA THR A 134 -7.32 -9.42 4.57
C THR A 134 -6.36 -8.64 3.67
N TYR A 135 -6.04 -7.41 4.05
CA TYR A 135 -4.98 -6.62 3.40
C TYR A 135 -3.79 -6.50 4.34
N ALA A 136 -2.59 -6.48 3.77
CA ALA A 136 -1.36 -6.24 4.52
C ALA A 136 -0.34 -5.55 3.62
N ILE A 137 0.57 -4.79 4.25
CA ILE A 137 1.71 -4.15 3.59
C ILE A 137 2.94 -4.55 4.38
N PHE A 138 3.95 -5.08 3.69
CA PHE A 138 5.26 -5.39 4.24
C PHE A 138 6.29 -4.49 3.57
N GLN A 139 7.22 -3.93 4.32
CA GLN A 139 8.14 -2.92 3.80
C GLN A 139 9.53 -3.05 4.42
N ASN A 140 10.55 -2.59 3.71
CA ASN A 140 11.93 -2.46 4.18
C ASN A 140 12.66 -1.40 3.35
N THR A 141 13.61 -0.70 3.95
CA THR A 141 14.62 0.14 3.26
C THR A 141 15.97 -0.58 3.22
N PRO A 142 16.25 -1.37 2.17
CA PRO A 142 17.55 -1.94 1.91
C PRO A 142 18.70 -0.93 2.00
N THR A 143 19.77 -1.31 2.71
CA THR A 143 20.99 -0.51 2.86
C THR A 143 22.20 -1.29 2.30
N GLY A 144 22.37 -1.22 0.97
CA GLY A 144 23.48 -1.85 0.25
C GLY A 144 23.14 -3.21 -0.37
N ALA A 145 24.18 -4.01 -0.62
CA ALA A 145 24.05 -5.33 -1.24
C ALA A 145 23.68 -6.40 -0.19
N GLY A 146 22.67 -7.21 -0.47
CA GLY A 146 22.25 -8.25 0.48
C GLY A 146 20.86 -8.78 0.26
N GLU A 147 20.38 -9.51 1.26
CA GLU A 147 18.99 -9.93 1.40
C GLU A 147 18.36 -9.20 2.58
N PHE A 148 17.16 -8.65 2.36
CA PHE A 148 16.45 -7.85 3.34
C PHE A 148 15.03 -8.39 3.49
N GLU A 149 14.65 -8.77 4.71
CA GLU A 149 13.29 -9.19 5.03
C GLU A 149 12.35 -7.99 5.14
N LEU A 150 11.20 -8.07 4.49
CA LEU A 150 10.12 -7.09 4.62
C LEU A 150 9.23 -7.45 5.81
N THR A 151 8.93 -6.46 6.64
CA THR A 151 8.08 -6.62 7.84
C THR A 151 6.83 -5.76 7.75
N HIS A 152 5.78 -6.14 8.48
CA HIS A 152 4.47 -5.52 8.38
C HIS A 152 4.52 -4.04 8.79
N ALA A 153 4.07 -3.14 7.91
CA ALA A 153 4.23 -1.69 8.07
C ALA A 153 3.67 -1.13 9.41
N VAL A 154 2.62 -1.77 9.94
CA VAL A 154 1.97 -1.32 11.20
C VAL A 154 2.50 -2.06 12.44
N THR A 155 2.89 -3.33 12.32
CA THR A 155 3.12 -4.21 13.49
C THR A 155 4.55 -4.72 13.61
N GLY A 156 5.37 -4.54 12.57
CA GLY A 156 6.74 -5.04 12.50
C GLY A 156 6.86 -6.57 12.42
N GLN A 157 5.74 -7.30 12.33
CA GLN A 157 5.74 -8.76 12.27
C GLN A 157 6.17 -9.26 10.89
N SER A 158 6.70 -10.47 10.82
CA SER A 158 7.01 -11.10 9.53
C SER A 158 5.75 -11.42 8.73
N LEU A 159 5.94 -11.80 7.46
CA LEU A 159 4.86 -12.24 6.58
C LEU A 159 4.12 -13.46 7.15
N GLY A 160 4.87 -14.48 7.58
CA GLY A 160 4.30 -15.70 8.14
C GLY A 160 3.53 -15.47 9.43
N GLN A 161 4.05 -14.63 10.33
CA GLN A 161 3.35 -14.26 11.57
C GLN A 161 2.05 -13.49 11.32
N SER A 162 2.01 -12.67 10.28
CA SER A 162 0.86 -11.82 9.97
C SER A 162 -0.24 -12.56 9.21
N LEU A 163 0.11 -13.52 8.36
CA LEU A 163 -0.79 -14.14 7.39
C LEU A 163 -0.79 -15.68 7.44
N ASP A 164 -0.41 -16.29 8.56
CA ASP A 164 -0.39 -17.75 8.73
C ASP A 164 -1.73 -18.38 8.34
N GLY A 165 -1.66 -19.47 7.55
CA GLY A 165 -2.82 -20.20 7.04
C GLY A 165 -3.63 -19.47 5.97
N GLN A 166 -3.23 -18.27 5.55
CA GLN A 166 -3.90 -17.52 4.48
C GLN A 166 -3.27 -17.77 3.11
N VAL A 167 -3.99 -17.39 2.05
CA VAL A 167 -3.48 -17.46 0.67
C VAL A 167 -3.53 -16.07 0.08
N ILE A 168 -2.37 -15.52 -0.28
CA ILE A 168 -2.29 -14.26 -1.01
C ILE A 168 -2.87 -14.50 -2.41
N SER A 169 -3.90 -13.71 -2.76
CA SER A 169 -4.61 -13.78 -4.04
C SER A 169 -4.27 -12.62 -4.96
N HIS A 170 -3.90 -11.48 -4.38
CA HIS A 170 -3.47 -10.31 -5.12
C HIS A 170 -2.24 -9.71 -4.46
N ALA A 171 -1.31 -9.23 -5.27
CA ALA A 171 -0.12 -8.55 -4.80
C ALA A 171 0.28 -7.45 -5.78
N PHE A 172 0.96 -6.45 -5.26
CA PHE A 172 1.79 -5.55 -6.04
C PHE A 172 2.99 -5.13 -5.20
N VAL A 173 4.07 -4.75 -5.87
CA VAL A 173 5.30 -4.31 -5.21
C VAL A 173 5.68 -2.95 -5.77
N SER A 174 5.84 -1.98 -4.87
CA SER A 174 6.43 -0.69 -5.20
C SER A 174 7.90 -0.69 -4.82
N ALA A 175 8.74 -0.22 -5.73
CA ALA A 175 10.16 0.03 -5.52
C ALA A 175 10.66 1.02 -6.58
N ASP A 176 11.66 1.82 -6.26
CA ASP A 176 12.36 2.67 -7.23
C ASP A 176 13.23 1.79 -8.16
N GLY A 177 13.46 2.24 -9.39
CA GLY A 177 14.54 1.74 -10.23
C GLY A 177 15.93 1.85 -9.56
N GLN A 178 16.11 2.79 -8.64
CA GLN A 178 17.35 2.90 -7.84
C GLN A 178 17.57 1.76 -6.84
N ASN A 179 16.57 0.90 -6.61
CA ASN A 179 16.70 -0.19 -5.64
C ASN A 179 17.68 -1.29 -6.07
N ASN A 180 18.15 -1.30 -7.32
CA ASN A 180 19.06 -2.33 -7.89
C ASN A 180 18.63 -3.76 -7.50
N ILE A 181 17.33 -4.05 -7.65
CA ILE A 181 16.74 -5.32 -7.25
C ILE A 181 17.23 -6.45 -8.17
N ILE A 182 17.78 -7.49 -7.56
CA ILE A 182 18.29 -8.70 -8.24
C ILE A 182 17.48 -9.96 -7.93
N SER A 183 16.51 -9.90 -7.02
CA SER A 183 15.54 -10.98 -6.73
C SER A 183 14.44 -11.06 -7.79
N GLY A 184 14.79 -11.49 -9.01
CA GLY A 184 13.81 -11.71 -10.08
C GLY A 184 13.05 -10.45 -10.51
N GLY A 185 13.62 -9.26 -10.27
CA GLY A 185 12.99 -7.97 -10.52
C GLY A 185 11.94 -7.56 -9.48
N GLY A 186 11.88 -8.23 -8.33
CA GLY A 186 10.95 -7.87 -7.25
C GLY A 186 11.24 -8.62 -5.95
N ILE A 187 10.22 -9.27 -5.40
CA ILE A 187 10.28 -9.92 -4.10
C ILE A 187 10.08 -11.42 -4.25
N TYR A 188 10.82 -12.20 -3.45
CA TYR A 188 10.56 -13.62 -3.24
C TYR A 188 9.87 -13.84 -1.89
N ILE A 189 8.98 -14.83 -1.86
CA ILE A 189 8.44 -15.37 -0.62
C ILE A 189 9.11 -16.72 -0.38
N LEU A 190 9.79 -16.82 0.75
CA LEU A 190 10.50 -18.02 1.18
C LEU A 190 9.69 -18.75 2.24
N ASN A 191 9.70 -20.08 2.20
CA ASN A 191 9.16 -20.90 3.27
C ASN A 191 10.19 -21.08 4.42
N GLY A 192 9.81 -21.81 5.47
CA GLY A 192 10.69 -22.05 6.62
C GLY A 192 11.97 -22.86 6.32
N THR A 193 12.12 -23.43 5.12
CA THR A 193 13.36 -24.10 4.68
C THR A 193 14.22 -23.22 3.77
N GLY A 194 13.81 -21.97 3.50
CA GLY A 194 14.49 -21.05 2.58
C GLY A 194 14.17 -21.27 1.10
N SER A 195 13.19 -22.12 0.77
CA SER A 195 12.79 -22.37 -0.62
C SER A 195 11.81 -21.30 -1.09
N VAL A 196 11.98 -20.82 -2.33
CA VAL A 196 11.05 -19.89 -2.97
C VAL A 196 9.70 -20.58 -3.22
N VAL A 197 8.63 -20.01 -2.68
CA VAL A 197 7.24 -20.49 -2.79
C VAL A 197 6.29 -19.46 -3.39
N GLY A 198 6.78 -18.25 -3.64
CA GLY A 198 6.04 -17.18 -4.29
C GLY A 198 6.97 -16.07 -4.76
N ALA A 199 6.47 -15.24 -5.68
CA ALA A 199 7.18 -14.08 -6.17
C ALA A 199 6.18 -12.98 -6.54
N ALA A 200 6.63 -11.72 -6.47
CA ALA A 200 5.89 -10.57 -6.97
C ALA A 200 6.87 -9.56 -7.58
N SER A 201 6.69 -9.21 -8.85
CA SER A 201 7.55 -8.24 -9.55
C SER A 201 7.35 -6.83 -9.02
N ALA A 202 8.43 -6.07 -8.91
CA ALA A 202 8.39 -4.67 -8.54
C ALA A 202 8.02 -3.77 -9.73
N MET A 203 7.42 -2.63 -9.40
CA MET A 203 7.14 -1.54 -10.33
C MET A 203 7.48 -0.21 -9.68
N ASP A 204 8.10 0.67 -10.46
CA ASP A 204 8.34 2.05 -10.09
C ASP A 204 7.06 2.87 -10.24
N SER A 205 6.61 3.46 -9.14
CA SER A 205 5.40 4.28 -9.11
C SER A 205 5.55 5.59 -9.89
N GLN A 206 6.78 6.00 -10.22
CA GLN A 206 7.05 7.12 -11.13
C GLN A 206 6.83 6.78 -12.61
N LEU A 207 6.81 5.50 -12.96
CA LEU A 207 6.67 5.05 -14.35
C LEU A 207 5.28 4.48 -14.66
N GLY A 208 4.49 4.16 -13.65
CA GLY A 208 3.09 3.78 -13.84
C GLY A 208 2.36 3.55 -12.52
N ALA A 209 1.04 3.33 -12.63
CA ALA A 209 0.22 2.98 -11.47
C ALA A 209 0.55 1.59 -10.95
N VAL A 210 1.06 1.51 -9.72
CA VAL A 210 1.33 0.26 -9.03
C VAL A 210 -0.01 -0.31 -8.57
N SER A 211 -0.41 -1.44 -9.15
CA SER A 211 -1.75 -1.98 -9.04
C SER A 211 -1.77 -3.51 -8.99
N TRP A 212 -2.93 -4.06 -8.63
CA TRP A 212 -3.11 -5.46 -8.28
C TRP A 212 -2.82 -6.43 -9.42
N SER A 213 -1.86 -7.33 -9.19
CA SER A 213 -1.66 -8.54 -9.99
C SER A 213 -2.26 -9.74 -9.26
N ARG A 214 -2.86 -10.67 -10.01
CA ARG A 214 -3.38 -11.93 -9.45
C ARG A 214 -2.23 -12.89 -9.19
N VAL A 215 -2.22 -13.48 -7.99
CA VAL A 215 -1.24 -14.48 -7.55
C VAL A 215 -1.94 -15.59 -6.76
N ASN A 216 -1.23 -16.66 -6.43
CA ASN A 216 -1.74 -17.73 -5.57
C ASN A 216 -0.61 -18.27 -4.69
N ILE A 217 -0.37 -17.61 -3.57
CA ILE A 217 0.79 -17.89 -2.70
C ILE A 217 0.26 -18.29 -1.31
N PRO A 218 0.28 -19.59 -0.95
CA PRO A 218 -0.10 -20.05 0.38
C PRO A 218 0.96 -19.64 1.40
N ILE A 219 0.53 -19.17 2.57
CA ILE A 219 1.42 -18.69 3.63
C ILE A 219 1.35 -19.59 4.85
N GLY A 220 2.52 -19.97 5.36
CA GLY A 220 2.67 -20.63 6.66
C GLY A 220 3.46 -19.76 7.65
N LEU A 221 3.42 -20.13 8.92
CA LEU A 221 3.96 -19.35 10.04
C LEU A 221 5.42 -18.91 9.87
N SER A 222 6.28 -19.78 9.34
CA SER A 222 7.72 -19.51 9.16
C SER A 222 8.08 -18.88 7.81
N PHE A 223 7.12 -18.25 7.12
CA PHE A 223 7.36 -17.68 5.79
C PHE A 223 7.84 -16.24 5.89
N GLN A 224 8.69 -15.83 4.95
CA GLN A 224 9.29 -14.50 4.90
C GLN A 224 9.18 -13.93 3.49
N ALA A 225 8.91 -12.62 3.39
CA ALA A 225 9.07 -11.87 2.15
C ALA A 225 10.45 -11.22 2.14
N VAL A 226 11.24 -11.45 1.09
CA VAL A 226 12.58 -10.91 0.98
C VAL A 226 12.81 -10.21 -0.36
N VAL A 227 13.58 -9.14 -0.31
CA VAL A 227 14.16 -8.50 -1.49
C VAL A 227 15.67 -8.66 -1.44
N ARG A 228 16.28 -8.94 -2.60
CA ARG A 228 17.73 -8.90 -2.75
C ARG A 228 18.12 -7.73 -3.63
N THR A 229 19.08 -6.96 -3.15
CA THR A 229 19.59 -5.78 -3.83
C THR A 229 21.10 -5.92 -4.05
N ASP A 230 21.58 -5.30 -5.11
CA ASP A 230 23.00 -4.98 -5.28
C ASP A 230 23.28 -3.57 -4.72
N ALA A 231 24.56 -3.20 -4.62
CA ALA A 231 25.01 -1.87 -4.22
C ALA A 231 24.33 -0.77 -5.06
#